data_AF-A0AAV2HIY9-F1
#
_entry.id   AF-A0AAV2HIY9-F1
#
_cell.length_a   1.000
_cell.length_b   1.000
_cell.length_c   1.000
_cell.angle_alpha   90.00
_cell.angle_beta   90.00
_cell.angle_gamma   90.00
#
_symmetry.space_group_name_H-M   'P 1'
#
loop_
_entity.id
_entity.type
_entity.pdbx_description
1 polymer ?
#
loop_
_entity_poly.entity_id
_entity_poly.type
_entity_poly.pdbx_seq_one_letter_code
_entity_poly.pdbx_strand_id
1 'polypeptide(L)'
;MGTSNNGEICHFENEFVKGVDQKRSMSLTKTDIASFKCSKGYKDDVNGGSSPMYDAFFFATKTTLMYREMFNHIPMGDHVPYVKCHYGFDYNNAFWDGTNLYFGDGDGWFNHPLTGCDMVAHEFSHGVTERASNLAYWGESGAINEAFSDMAGEAAELYTFGKNDWLVAGEMFIDNLYLPETKKEGLRYFDNPTRDGLSINHVKDFKVNMNVHYGSGVYNQVFYNLSQAIGVSAAMECFVNANRLYWKETTTFENGACGTLKGAYEAGYDMEVVAECFRFVGITLFECKDISQLVTSELPENVTQTRMRVSPLRNPLFKINVPHGVSHLTITVSSPDVTIFVGPSHSRAALPLAAGAGNVSAEIWQFATVYSRFSADVEIQNVSATLLFY
;
A
#
# COMPACT_ATOMS: atom_id res chain seq x y z
N MET A 1 16.26 8.47 16.07
CA MET A 1 16.45 8.54 14.60
C MET A 1 17.92 8.26 14.32
N GLY A 2 18.21 7.26 13.49
CA GLY A 2 19.57 6.80 13.24
C GLY A 2 20.31 7.78 12.33
N THR A 3 21.07 8.68 12.93
CA THR A 3 22.23 9.30 12.27
C THR A 3 23.45 8.51 12.73
N SER A 4 24.34 8.10 11.82
CA SER A 4 25.64 7.58 12.24
C SER A 4 26.43 8.70 12.95
N ASN A 5 27.06 8.37 14.08
CA ASN A 5 27.71 9.33 14.97
C ASN A 5 29.16 8.91 15.24
N ASN A 6 30.11 9.80 14.95
CA ASN A 6 31.53 9.62 15.25
C ASN A 6 32.01 10.46 16.46
N GLY A 7 31.09 10.93 17.31
CA GLY A 7 31.31 11.64 18.57
C GLY A 7 30.84 13.10 18.56
N GLU A 8 31.21 13.89 17.52
CA GLU A 8 30.83 15.31 17.37
C GLU A 8 29.99 15.59 16.11
N ILE A 9 30.16 14.78 15.07
CA ILE A 9 29.50 14.93 13.77
C ILE A 9 28.50 13.81 13.55
N CYS A 10 27.29 14.21 13.18
CA CYS A 10 26.17 13.36 12.82
C CYS A 10 26.01 13.39 11.30
N HIS A 11 25.75 12.22 10.71
CA HIS A 11 25.51 12.08 9.28
C HIS A 11 24.07 11.63 9.02
N PHE A 12 23.45 12.15 7.96
CA PHE A 12 22.16 11.66 7.47
C PHE A 12 22.34 10.30 6.79
N GLU A 13 22.57 9.26 7.57
CA GLU A 13 22.73 7.89 7.07
C GLU A 13 22.23 6.89 8.11
N ASN A 14 21.45 5.93 7.64
CA ASN A 14 21.10 4.72 8.36
C ASN A 14 21.15 3.51 7.40
N GLU A 15 20.72 2.34 7.87
CA GLU A 15 20.71 1.10 7.06
C GLU A 15 19.76 1.15 5.84
N PHE A 16 18.82 2.10 5.79
CA PHE A 16 17.80 2.19 4.75
C PHE A 16 18.04 3.31 3.74
N VAL A 17 18.53 4.47 4.18
CA VAL A 17 18.64 5.67 3.33
C VAL A 17 19.85 6.53 3.68
N LYS A 18 20.31 7.33 2.69
CA LYS A 18 21.41 8.31 2.82
C LYS A 18 20.99 9.70 2.35
N GLY A 19 21.00 10.70 3.23
CA GLY A 19 20.64 12.08 2.91
C GLY A 19 21.79 12.84 2.24
N VAL A 20 21.47 13.55 1.15
CA VAL A 20 22.42 14.37 0.38
C VAL A 20 21.83 15.76 0.16
N ASP A 21 22.53 16.77 0.64
CA ASP A 21 22.18 18.18 0.40
C ASP A 21 22.73 18.58 -0.97
N GLN A 22 21.84 18.85 -1.92
CA GLN A 22 22.21 19.25 -3.27
C GLN A 22 22.70 20.70 -3.36
N LYS A 23 22.44 21.54 -2.36
CA LYS A 23 22.79 22.97 -2.35
C LYS A 23 22.35 23.69 -3.61
N ARG A 24 21.12 23.42 -4.06
CA ARG A 24 20.51 23.95 -5.29
C ARG A 24 21.15 23.49 -6.59
N SER A 25 22.02 22.48 -6.54
CA SER A 25 22.55 21.84 -7.75
C SER A 25 21.54 20.84 -8.31
N MET A 26 21.60 20.58 -9.62
CA MET A 26 20.82 19.52 -10.27
C MET A 26 21.65 18.25 -10.51
N SER A 27 22.67 17.99 -9.66
CA SER A 27 23.58 16.87 -9.87
C SER A 27 22.93 15.52 -9.56
N LEU A 28 22.84 14.66 -10.57
CA LEU A 28 22.40 13.27 -10.40
C LEU A 28 23.50 12.38 -9.79
N THR A 29 24.77 12.79 -9.87
CA THR A 29 25.92 11.98 -9.42
C THR A 29 26.44 12.35 -8.04
N LYS A 30 25.89 13.39 -7.39
CA LYS A 30 26.30 13.79 -6.04
C LYS A 30 25.89 12.73 -5.01
N THR A 31 26.85 12.31 -4.20
CA THR A 31 26.69 11.25 -3.18
C THR A 31 27.28 11.63 -1.82
N ASP A 32 27.76 12.87 -1.65
CA ASP A 32 28.34 13.33 -0.39
C ASP A 32 27.24 13.40 0.69
N ILE A 33 27.34 12.54 1.69
CA ILE A 33 26.35 12.44 2.77
C ILE A 33 26.35 13.73 3.58
N ALA A 34 25.17 14.35 3.71
CA ALA A 34 24.98 15.54 4.51
C ALA A 34 25.35 15.27 5.97
N SER A 35 26.07 16.19 6.60
CA SER A 35 26.52 16.05 7.98
C SER A 35 26.47 17.37 8.74
N PHE A 36 26.36 17.29 10.06
CA PHE A 36 26.20 18.43 10.94
C PHE A 36 26.79 18.14 12.32
N LYS A 37 27.07 19.21 13.08
CA LYS A 37 27.43 19.04 14.49
C LYS A 37 26.22 18.53 15.26
N CYS A 38 26.33 17.36 15.87
CA CYS A 38 25.21 16.74 16.59
C CYS A 38 24.58 17.67 17.63
N SER A 39 25.41 18.51 18.29
CA SER A 39 24.96 19.48 19.30
C SER A 39 24.21 20.70 18.76
N LYS A 40 24.22 20.93 17.44
CA LYS A 40 23.61 22.09 16.80
C LYS A 40 22.40 21.75 15.93
N GLY A 41 22.24 20.48 15.54
CA GLY A 41 21.30 20.08 14.51
C GLY A 41 21.71 20.55 13.11
N TYR A 42 20.93 20.15 12.11
CA TYR A 42 21.03 20.66 10.74
C TYR A 42 20.05 21.84 10.56
N LYS A 43 20.47 22.84 9.78
CA LYS A 43 19.66 24.04 9.51
C LYS A 43 19.65 24.30 8.01
N ASP A 44 18.47 24.24 7.44
CA ASP A 44 18.19 24.28 6.01
C ASP A 44 16.76 24.78 5.76
N ASP A 45 16.29 25.68 6.61
CA ASP A 45 14.98 26.32 6.43
C ASP A 45 14.94 27.05 5.07
N VAL A 46 13.90 26.77 4.30
CA VAL A 46 13.72 27.31 2.95
C VAL A 46 12.25 27.27 2.57
N ASN A 47 11.78 28.35 1.94
CA ASN A 47 10.43 28.46 1.38
C ASN A 47 9.33 27.97 2.35
N GLY A 48 9.42 28.32 3.63
CA GLY A 48 8.44 27.93 4.67
C GLY A 48 8.66 26.56 5.31
N GLY A 49 9.48 25.68 4.72
CA GLY A 49 9.91 24.43 5.34
C GLY A 49 10.95 24.68 6.43
N SER A 50 10.80 24.01 7.59
CA SER A 50 11.73 24.19 8.73
C SER A 50 13.03 23.42 8.55
N SER A 51 12.97 22.21 7.99
CA SER A 51 14.15 21.43 7.61
C SER A 51 13.79 20.31 6.62
N PRO A 52 13.76 20.61 5.31
CA PRO A 52 13.43 19.62 4.28
C PRO A 52 14.32 18.38 4.34
N MET A 53 15.59 18.51 4.73
CA MET A 53 16.50 17.38 4.88
C MET A 53 16.10 16.44 6.03
N TYR A 54 15.73 16.98 7.20
CA TYR A 54 15.25 16.14 8.29
C TYR A 54 13.95 15.43 7.90
N ASP A 55 13.02 16.15 7.29
CA ASP A 55 11.72 15.63 6.87
C ASP A 55 11.90 14.49 5.87
N ALA A 56 12.61 14.72 4.76
CA ALA A 56 12.80 13.71 3.72
C ALA A 56 13.57 12.48 4.24
N PHE A 57 14.62 12.68 5.04
CA PHE A 57 15.37 11.57 5.61
C PHE A 57 14.52 10.74 6.59
N PHE A 58 13.74 11.41 7.44
CA PHE A 58 12.86 10.76 8.39
C PHE A 58 11.74 10.00 7.69
N PHE A 59 11.03 10.63 6.75
CA PHE A 59 9.91 10.01 6.06
C PHE A 59 10.36 8.87 5.15
N ALA A 60 11.47 8.98 4.43
CA ALA A 60 11.97 7.84 3.64
C ALA A 60 12.36 6.65 4.52
N THR A 61 12.90 6.93 5.72
CA THR A 61 13.14 5.89 6.74
C THR A 61 11.82 5.26 7.21
N LYS A 62 10.82 6.08 7.53
CA LYS A 62 9.50 5.61 7.98
C LYS A 62 8.78 4.80 6.90
N THR A 63 8.85 5.19 5.63
CA THR A 63 8.31 4.43 4.51
C THR A 63 8.97 3.06 4.39
N THR A 64 10.29 2.98 4.55
CA THR A 64 10.98 1.67 4.56
C THR A 64 10.50 0.80 5.72
N LEU A 65 10.36 1.38 6.91
CA LEU A 65 9.86 0.67 8.09
C LEU A 65 8.40 0.25 7.94
N MET A 66 7.54 1.08 7.34
CA MET A 66 6.16 0.74 7.01
C MET A 66 6.11 -0.54 6.17
N TYR A 67 6.85 -0.61 5.06
CA TYR A 67 6.90 -1.82 4.23
C TYR A 67 7.39 -3.04 5.01
N ARG A 68 8.43 -2.87 5.83
CA ARG A 68 9.01 -3.96 6.61
C ARG A 68 8.08 -4.48 7.70
N GLU A 69 7.49 -3.57 8.48
CA GLU A 69 6.75 -3.90 9.70
C GLU A 69 5.29 -4.22 9.42
N MET A 70 4.64 -3.53 8.47
CA MET A 70 3.24 -3.76 8.14
C MET A 70 3.05 -4.87 7.11
N PHE A 71 3.99 -5.03 6.17
CA PHE A 71 3.80 -5.91 5.00
C PHE A 71 4.88 -6.99 4.86
N ASN A 72 5.78 -7.11 5.86
CA ASN A 72 6.91 -8.04 5.85
C ASN A 72 7.68 -8.00 4.51
N HIS A 73 7.91 -6.78 4.00
CA HIS A 73 8.52 -6.54 2.71
C HIS A 73 9.76 -5.66 2.86
N ILE A 74 10.86 -6.06 2.24
CA ILE A 74 12.08 -5.25 2.13
C ILE A 74 12.04 -4.58 0.74
N PRO A 75 11.59 -3.32 0.65
CA PRO A 75 11.21 -2.70 -0.62
C PRO A 75 12.37 -2.52 -1.61
N MET A 76 13.57 -2.21 -1.11
CA MET A 76 14.73 -1.86 -1.95
C MET A 76 15.79 -2.97 -2.03
N GLY A 77 15.55 -4.14 -1.41
CA GLY A 77 16.55 -5.21 -1.31
C GLY A 77 17.84 -4.72 -0.64
N ASP A 78 18.99 -4.98 -1.27
CA ASP A 78 20.31 -4.54 -0.80
C ASP A 78 20.64 -3.08 -1.18
N HIS A 79 19.78 -2.42 -1.95
CA HIS A 79 19.99 -1.04 -2.38
C HIS A 79 19.60 -0.04 -1.28
N VAL A 80 20.52 0.86 -0.95
CA VAL A 80 20.30 1.96 -0.01
C VAL A 80 20.19 3.26 -0.81
N PRO A 81 18.98 3.76 -1.12
CA PRO A 81 18.81 4.94 -1.96
C PRO A 81 19.32 6.21 -1.27
N TYR A 82 19.81 7.15 -2.10
CA TYR A 82 20.06 8.50 -1.65
C TYR A 82 18.77 9.32 -1.66
N VAL A 83 18.53 10.07 -0.59
CA VAL A 83 17.47 11.08 -0.44
C VAL A 83 18.11 12.45 -0.68
N LYS A 84 17.87 13.04 -1.85
CA LYS A 84 18.55 14.24 -2.33
C LYS A 84 17.64 15.46 -2.22
N CYS A 85 17.86 16.30 -1.22
CA CYS A 85 17.07 17.52 -0.99
C CYS A 85 17.77 18.76 -1.55
N HIS A 86 17.05 19.87 -1.64
CA HIS A 86 17.51 21.13 -2.23
C HIS A 86 17.95 20.98 -3.69
N TYR A 87 17.24 20.13 -4.44
CA TYR A 87 17.54 19.86 -5.84
C TYR A 87 17.09 21.03 -6.73
N GLY A 88 18.03 21.62 -7.46
CA GLY A 88 17.75 22.77 -8.32
C GLY A 88 17.39 24.06 -7.58
N PHE A 89 17.06 25.11 -8.34
CA PHE A 89 16.62 26.40 -7.81
C PHE A 89 15.12 26.55 -8.07
N ASP A 90 14.34 26.88 -7.04
CA ASP A 90 12.87 26.99 -7.08
C ASP A 90 12.18 25.83 -7.82
N TYR A 91 12.70 24.62 -7.60
CA TYR A 91 12.29 23.45 -8.36
C TYR A 91 10.98 22.87 -7.80
N ASN A 92 9.90 23.03 -8.56
CA ASN A 92 8.55 22.60 -8.21
C ASN A 92 8.27 21.13 -8.57
N ASN A 93 9.19 20.23 -8.25
CA ASN A 93 8.98 18.80 -8.49
C ASN A 93 9.79 17.93 -7.53
N ALA A 94 9.31 16.71 -7.35
CA ALA A 94 10.03 15.60 -6.76
C ALA A 94 10.05 14.44 -7.78
N PHE A 95 11.03 13.55 -7.68
CA PHE A 95 11.06 12.36 -8.54
C PHE A 95 11.97 11.25 -8.01
N TRP A 96 11.64 10.03 -8.36
CA TRP A 96 12.51 8.86 -8.40
C TRP A 96 13.25 8.73 -9.74
N ASP A 97 14.58 8.56 -9.73
CA ASP A 97 15.39 8.45 -10.97
C ASP A 97 15.73 7.03 -11.43
N GLY A 98 15.15 6.00 -10.80
CA GLY A 98 15.57 4.60 -10.95
C GLY A 98 16.54 4.14 -9.87
N THR A 99 17.12 5.06 -9.09
CA THR A 99 18.08 4.73 -8.02
C THR A 99 17.90 5.58 -6.77
N ASN A 100 17.54 6.85 -6.91
CA ASN A 100 17.55 7.85 -5.84
C ASN A 100 16.32 8.74 -5.91
N LEU A 101 16.05 9.38 -4.78
CA LEU A 101 14.94 10.29 -4.57
C LEU A 101 15.45 11.73 -4.65
N TYR A 102 14.73 12.60 -5.34
CA TYR A 102 15.07 14.01 -5.48
C TYR A 102 13.90 14.87 -5.08
N PHE A 103 14.16 15.87 -4.26
CA PHE A 103 13.15 16.79 -3.75
C PHE A 103 13.62 18.23 -3.98
N GLY A 104 12.80 18.99 -4.71
CA GLY A 104 12.98 20.42 -4.87
C GLY A 104 12.46 21.21 -3.67
N ASP A 105 12.95 22.45 -3.54
CA ASP A 105 12.56 23.37 -2.46
C ASP A 105 11.22 24.09 -2.73
N GLY A 106 10.57 23.81 -3.87
CA GLY A 106 9.44 24.61 -4.35
C GLY A 106 9.82 26.07 -4.63
N ASP A 107 8.87 26.87 -5.06
CA ASP A 107 9.07 28.31 -5.34
C ASP A 107 8.71 29.21 -4.15
N GLY A 108 8.13 28.65 -3.08
CA GLY A 108 7.64 29.38 -1.91
C GLY A 108 6.37 30.20 -2.16
N TRP A 109 5.78 30.13 -3.36
CA TRP A 109 4.54 30.82 -3.73
C TRP A 109 3.39 29.83 -3.92
N PHE A 110 3.63 28.78 -4.70
CA PHE A 110 2.67 27.72 -5.01
C PHE A 110 3.10 26.37 -4.44
N ASN A 111 4.41 26.17 -4.25
CA ASN A 111 4.95 24.95 -3.64
C ASN A 111 5.97 25.28 -2.56
N HIS A 112 5.86 24.54 -1.45
CA HIS A 112 6.88 24.42 -0.42
C HIS A 112 7.87 23.31 -0.80
N PRO A 113 8.94 23.08 -0.01
CA PRO A 113 9.79 21.92 -0.22
C PRO A 113 8.95 20.64 -0.27
N LEU A 114 9.15 19.84 -1.33
CA LEU A 114 8.32 18.67 -1.62
C LEU A 114 8.73 17.45 -0.78
N THR A 115 9.08 17.68 0.48
CA THR A 115 9.62 16.70 1.43
C THR A 115 8.59 16.21 2.43
N GLY A 116 7.31 16.35 2.07
CA GLY A 116 6.18 15.87 2.84
C GLY A 116 6.16 14.35 3.05
N CYS A 117 5.45 13.86 4.06
CA CYS A 117 5.37 12.45 4.40
C CYS A 117 4.87 11.61 3.22
N ASP A 118 3.74 12.01 2.65
CA ASP A 118 3.10 11.28 1.57
C ASP A 118 3.87 11.43 0.25
N MET A 119 4.42 12.61 -0.05
CA MET A 119 5.27 12.88 -1.21
C MET A 119 6.56 12.06 -1.19
N VAL A 120 7.24 12.00 -0.04
CA VAL A 120 8.46 11.19 0.11
C VAL A 120 8.14 9.71 -0.02
N ALA A 121 7.01 9.26 0.55
CA ALA A 121 6.56 7.89 0.41
C ALA A 121 6.13 7.55 -1.02
N HIS A 122 5.49 8.47 -1.73
CA HIS A 122 5.10 8.35 -3.14
C HIS A 122 6.32 8.11 -4.02
N GLU A 123 7.32 8.98 -3.93
CA GLU A 123 8.54 8.85 -4.74
C GLU A 123 9.32 7.58 -4.38
N PHE A 124 9.39 7.23 -3.09
CA PHE A 124 10.00 5.98 -2.65
C PHE A 124 9.30 4.76 -3.27
N SER A 125 7.97 4.82 -3.40
CA SER A 125 7.13 3.72 -3.85
C SER A 125 7.15 3.50 -5.36
N HIS A 126 7.57 4.48 -6.16
CA HIS A 126 7.99 4.22 -7.54
C HIS A 126 9.14 3.23 -7.60
N GLY A 127 10.16 3.37 -6.75
CA GLY A 127 11.27 2.42 -6.68
C GLY A 127 10.88 1.04 -6.16
N VAL A 128 9.81 0.95 -5.35
CA VAL A 128 9.19 -0.33 -4.94
C VAL A 128 8.51 -1.00 -6.13
N THR A 129 7.72 -0.25 -6.89
CA THR A 129 7.06 -0.74 -8.10
C THR A 129 8.06 -1.18 -9.16
N GLU A 130 9.13 -0.42 -9.39
CA GLU A 130 10.20 -0.75 -10.34
C GLU A 130 10.88 -2.08 -10.01
N ARG A 131 11.11 -2.36 -8.72
CA ARG A 131 11.73 -3.62 -8.25
C ARG A 131 10.75 -4.80 -8.16
N ALA A 132 9.46 -4.55 -8.32
CA ALA A 132 8.39 -5.54 -8.24
C ALA A 132 7.78 -5.79 -9.62
N SER A 133 6.59 -5.24 -9.91
CA SER A 133 5.92 -5.47 -11.19
C SER A 133 6.54 -4.73 -12.37
N ASN A 134 7.38 -3.73 -12.08
CA ASN A 134 7.96 -2.81 -13.07
C ASN A 134 6.90 -2.17 -13.97
N LEU A 135 5.79 -1.68 -13.39
CA LEU A 135 4.70 -1.07 -14.16
C LEU A 135 5.23 0.06 -15.04
N ALA A 136 5.04 -0.06 -16.35
CA ALA A 136 5.51 0.96 -17.29
C ALA A 136 4.77 2.27 -17.05
N TYR A 137 5.52 3.37 -17.05
CA TYR A 137 5.03 4.70 -16.69
C TYR A 137 4.30 5.41 -17.86
N TRP A 138 3.34 4.72 -18.45
CA TRP A 138 2.46 5.23 -19.51
C TRP A 138 1.16 4.45 -19.54
N GLY A 139 0.09 5.04 -20.11
CA GLY A 139 -1.20 4.37 -20.24
C GLY A 139 -1.77 3.94 -18.88
N GLU A 140 -2.47 2.80 -18.88
CA GLU A 140 -3.12 2.26 -17.68
C GLU A 140 -2.12 1.76 -16.64
N SER A 141 -1.03 1.10 -17.07
CA SER A 141 0.03 0.65 -16.15
C SER A 141 0.67 1.83 -15.43
N GLY A 142 0.85 2.96 -16.12
CA GLY A 142 1.38 4.18 -15.52
C GLY A 142 0.40 4.82 -14.54
N ALA A 143 -0.90 4.81 -14.86
CA ALA A 143 -1.94 5.27 -13.93
C ALA A 143 -2.00 4.39 -12.66
N ILE A 144 -1.84 3.07 -12.78
CA ILE A 144 -1.73 2.16 -11.63
C ILE A 144 -0.44 2.43 -10.84
N ASN A 145 0.67 2.71 -11.53
CA ASN A 145 1.95 3.04 -10.90
C ASN A 145 1.82 4.30 -10.02
N GLU A 146 1.30 5.38 -10.58
CA GLU A 146 0.97 6.62 -9.85
C GLU A 146 0.04 6.37 -8.67
N ALA A 147 -1.05 5.63 -8.89
CA ALA A 147 -2.00 5.35 -7.84
C ALA A 147 -1.36 4.53 -6.70
N PHE A 148 -0.54 3.53 -7.01
CA PHE A 148 0.16 2.75 -5.99
C PHE A 148 1.09 3.63 -5.14
N SER A 149 1.78 4.59 -5.76
CA SER A 149 2.60 5.56 -5.05
C SER A 149 1.77 6.49 -4.16
N ASP A 150 0.61 6.98 -4.64
CA ASP A 150 -0.33 7.75 -3.83
C ASP A 150 -0.83 6.93 -2.62
N MET A 151 -1.23 5.67 -2.83
CA MET A 151 -1.70 4.77 -1.76
C MET A 151 -0.64 4.55 -0.68
N ALA A 152 0.62 4.44 -1.09
CA ALA A 152 1.74 4.31 -0.16
C ALA A 152 1.96 5.59 0.65
N GLY A 153 1.65 6.76 0.08
CA GLY A 153 1.59 8.04 0.78
C GLY A 153 0.64 8.00 1.97
N GLU A 154 -0.63 7.69 1.72
CA GLU A 154 -1.67 7.56 2.75
C GLU A 154 -1.33 6.50 3.81
N ALA A 155 -0.76 5.37 3.38
CA ALA A 155 -0.32 4.32 4.30
C ALA A 155 0.85 4.79 5.19
N ALA A 156 1.78 5.58 4.64
CA ALA A 156 2.91 6.13 5.38
C ALA A 156 2.48 7.18 6.40
N GLU A 157 1.50 8.01 6.07
CA GLU A 157 0.88 8.93 7.02
C GLU A 157 0.25 8.17 8.19
N LEU A 158 -0.57 7.15 7.90
CA LEU A 158 -1.17 6.31 8.94
C LEU A 158 -0.09 5.68 9.83
N TYR A 159 0.96 5.11 9.24
CA TYR A 159 2.05 4.47 9.96
C TYR A 159 2.88 5.47 10.81
N THR A 160 2.97 6.72 10.38
CA THR A 160 3.81 7.74 11.02
C THR A 160 3.06 8.51 12.08
N PHE A 161 1.81 8.88 11.80
CA PHE A 161 1.01 9.80 12.63
C PHE A 161 -0.22 9.14 13.25
N GLY A 162 -0.53 7.89 12.91
CA GLY A 162 -1.72 7.18 13.38
C GLY A 162 -3.02 7.61 12.68
N LYS A 163 -2.92 8.44 11.63
CA LYS A 163 -4.02 8.90 10.78
C LYS A 163 -3.48 9.32 9.40
N ASN A 164 -4.34 9.29 8.40
CA ASN A 164 -4.14 9.84 7.06
C ASN A 164 -5.33 10.77 6.72
N ASP A 165 -5.22 11.58 5.67
CA ASP A 165 -6.22 12.60 5.34
C ASP A 165 -6.95 12.42 3.99
N TRP A 166 -6.54 11.45 3.17
CA TRP A 166 -7.09 11.17 1.83
C TRP A 166 -6.78 12.24 0.77
N LEU A 167 -5.73 13.03 1.01
CA LEU A 167 -5.28 14.13 0.16
C LEU A 167 -3.82 13.93 -0.20
N VAL A 168 -3.55 13.77 -1.50
CA VAL A 168 -2.16 13.80 -1.95
C VAL A 168 -1.60 15.21 -1.81
N ALA A 169 -0.47 15.31 -1.14
CA ALA A 169 0.23 16.51 -0.72
C ALA A 169 -0.62 17.44 0.16
N GLY A 170 -1.53 16.90 0.97
CA GLY A 170 -2.44 17.69 1.81
C GLY A 170 -1.73 18.70 2.72
N GLU A 171 -0.57 18.31 3.25
CA GLU A 171 0.25 19.17 4.13
C GLU A 171 0.76 20.45 3.46
N MET A 172 0.87 20.47 2.13
CA MET A 172 1.26 21.67 1.38
C MET A 172 0.15 22.73 1.34
N PHE A 173 -1.10 22.38 1.68
CA PHE A 173 -2.27 23.25 1.55
C PHE A 173 -2.91 23.63 2.89
N ILE A 174 -2.28 23.30 4.03
CA ILE A 174 -2.78 23.62 5.36
C ILE A 174 -3.07 25.13 5.50
N ASP A 175 -4.22 25.43 6.11
CA ASP A 175 -4.77 26.77 6.41
C ASP A 175 -5.13 27.66 5.20
N ASN A 176 -5.28 27.11 3.98
CA ASN A 176 -5.52 27.91 2.76
C ASN A 176 -4.52 29.07 2.59
N LEU A 177 -3.36 29.01 3.26
CA LEU A 177 -2.45 30.13 3.41
C LEU A 177 -1.88 30.58 2.06
N TYR A 178 -1.88 29.66 1.08
CA TYR A 178 -1.06 29.75 -0.13
C TYR A 178 -1.90 29.96 -1.41
N LEU A 179 -3.13 29.44 -1.44
CA LEU A 179 -4.09 29.71 -2.51
C LEU A 179 -5.51 29.94 -1.95
N PRO A 180 -5.73 31.02 -1.17
CA PRO A 180 -7.01 31.29 -0.52
C PRO A 180 -8.18 31.40 -1.51
N GLU A 181 -7.89 31.70 -2.78
CA GLU A 181 -8.88 31.78 -3.85
C GLU A 181 -9.28 30.41 -4.44
N THR A 182 -8.45 29.37 -4.30
CA THR A 182 -8.69 28.07 -4.94
C THR A 182 -9.37 27.04 -4.04
N LYS A 183 -9.39 27.25 -2.72
CA LYS A 183 -9.90 26.29 -1.71
C LYS A 183 -9.37 24.87 -1.89
N LYS A 184 -8.19 24.70 -2.50
CA LYS A 184 -7.55 23.39 -2.66
C LYS A 184 -7.06 22.91 -1.31
N GLU A 185 -7.32 21.64 -1.03
CA GLU A 185 -6.88 20.95 0.18
C GLU A 185 -5.74 19.96 -0.11
N GLY A 186 -5.56 19.59 -1.39
CA GLY A 186 -4.50 18.72 -1.88
C GLY A 186 -4.30 18.85 -3.40
N LEU A 187 -3.27 18.19 -3.91
CA LEU A 187 -3.02 18.02 -5.35
C LEU A 187 -4.00 17.04 -5.99
N ARG A 188 -4.30 15.94 -5.29
CA ARG A 188 -5.27 14.90 -5.70
C ARG A 188 -6.11 14.47 -4.51
N TYR A 189 -7.28 13.89 -4.78
CA TYR A 189 -8.29 13.56 -3.78
C TYR A 189 -8.70 12.10 -3.94
N PHE A 190 -8.59 11.30 -2.88
CA PHE A 190 -8.92 9.88 -2.93
C PHE A 190 -10.43 9.62 -2.94
N ASP A 191 -11.19 10.38 -2.15
CA ASP A 191 -12.64 10.24 -1.99
C ASP A 191 -13.39 10.55 -3.31
N ASN A 192 -12.97 11.62 -3.97
CA ASN A 192 -13.47 12.02 -5.27
C ASN A 192 -12.35 12.65 -6.12
N PRO A 193 -11.65 11.84 -6.94
CA PRO A 193 -10.54 12.30 -7.78
C PRO A 193 -10.88 13.50 -8.66
N THR A 194 -12.12 13.61 -9.15
CA THR A 194 -12.55 14.69 -10.04
C THR A 194 -12.53 16.09 -9.40
N ARG A 195 -12.35 16.18 -8.07
CA ARG A 195 -12.24 17.46 -7.33
C ARG A 195 -11.05 18.31 -7.76
N ASP A 196 -9.99 17.71 -8.29
CA ASP A 196 -8.84 18.47 -8.80
C ASP A 196 -9.11 19.11 -10.19
N GLY A 197 -10.24 18.77 -10.82
CA GLY A 197 -10.68 19.26 -12.12
C GLY A 197 -10.07 18.54 -13.34
N LEU A 198 -9.21 17.55 -13.15
CA LEU A 198 -8.44 16.88 -14.21
C LEU A 198 -8.48 15.35 -14.11
N SER A 199 -8.41 14.80 -12.91
CA SER A 199 -8.41 13.37 -12.65
C SER A 199 -9.76 12.74 -12.93
N ILE A 200 -9.72 11.47 -13.33
CA ILE A 200 -10.91 10.65 -13.55
C ILE A 200 -11.14 9.71 -12.36
N ASN A 201 -12.38 9.26 -12.20
CA ASN A 201 -12.74 8.29 -11.15
C ASN A 201 -13.39 7.02 -11.72
N HIS A 202 -13.43 6.87 -13.05
CA HIS A 202 -14.05 5.74 -13.71
C HIS A 202 -13.33 5.38 -15.02
N VAL A 203 -13.11 4.10 -15.29
CA VAL A 203 -12.30 3.62 -16.44
C VAL A 203 -12.81 4.08 -17.81
N LYS A 204 -14.13 4.21 -17.97
CA LYS A 204 -14.76 4.74 -19.21
C LYS A 204 -14.22 6.12 -19.65
N ASP A 205 -13.72 6.92 -18.71
CA ASP A 205 -13.25 8.28 -18.96
C ASP A 205 -11.74 8.31 -19.27
N PHE A 206 -11.07 7.15 -19.18
CA PHE A 206 -9.65 6.99 -19.49
C PHE A 206 -9.37 7.19 -20.98
N LYS A 207 -8.21 7.79 -21.27
CA LYS A 207 -7.70 8.01 -22.64
C LYS A 207 -6.26 7.53 -22.68
N VAL A 208 -5.87 6.83 -23.75
CA VAL A 208 -4.54 6.22 -23.87
C VAL A 208 -3.37 7.19 -23.66
N ASN A 209 -3.53 8.47 -24.03
CA ASN A 209 -2.54 9.53 -23.87
C ASN A 209 -2.81 10.45 -22.66
N MET A 210 -3.69 10.03 -21.74
CA MET A 210 -3.93 10.75 -20.50
C MET A 210 -2.67 10.77 -19.65
N ASN A 211 -2.42 11.89 -18.97
CA ASN A 211 -1.36 11.95 -17.98
C ASN A 211 -1.67 10.93 -16.86
N VAL A 212 -0.70 10.11 -16.51
CA VAL A 212 -0.82 9.06 -15.50
C VAL A 212 -1.32 9.59 -14.15
N HIS A 213 -0.93 10.82 -13.77
CA HIS A 213 -1.38 11.47 -12.53
C HIS A 213 -2.90 11.75 -12.50
N TYR A 214 -3.55 11.81 -13.67
CA TYR A 214 -5.01 12.00 -13.79
C TYR A 214 -5.75 10.67 -13.92
N GLY A 215 -5.11 9.69 -14.58
CA GLY A 215 -5.62 8.33 -14.68
C GLY A 215 -5.59 7.59 -13.34
N SER A 216 -4.65 7.93 -12.46
CA SER A 216 -4.48 7.30 -11.13
C SER A 216 -5.71 7.40 -10.25
N GLY A 217 -6.55 8.42 -10.46
CA GLY A 217 -7.80 8.62 -9.75
C GLY A 217 -8.72 7.39 -9.75
N VAL A 218 -8.72 6.57 -10.82
CA VAL A 218 -9.46 5.29 -10.85
C VAL A 218 -9.04 4.40 -9.68
N TYR A 219 -7.74 4.20 -9.49
CA TYR A 219 -7.22 3.29 -8.46
C TYR A 219 -7.16 3.96 -7.09
N ASN A 220 -6.95 5.28 -7.02
CA ASN A 220 -7.07 6.03 -5.76
C ASN A 220 -8.47 5.88 -5.17
N GLN A 221 -9.53 6.02 -5.99
CA GLN A 221 -10.89 5.84 -5.48
C GLN A 221 -11.20 4.39 -5.05
N VAL A 222 -10.64 3.39 -5.74
CA VAL A 222 -10.74 1.99 -5.29
C VAL A 222 -10.07 1.80 -3.94
N PHE A 223 -8.86 2.33 -3.76
CA PHE A 223 -8.14 2.24 -2.49
C PHE A 223 -8.86 2.94 -1.35
N TYR A 224 -9.43 4.12 -1.60
CA TYR A 224 -10.27 4.83 -0.65
C TYR A 224 -11.43 3.95 -0.18
N ASN A 225 -12.25 3.46 -1.13
CA ASN A 225 -13.43 2.65 -0.83
C ASN A 225 -13.06 1.36 -0.09
N LEU A 226 -12.00 0.68 -0.52
CA LEU A 226 -11.52 -0.53 0.12
C LEU A 226 -11.03 -0.24 1.54
N SER A 227 -10.30 0.85 1.74
CA SER A 227 -9.81 1.25 3.05
C SER A 227 -10.94 1.62 4.01
N GLN A 228 -12.04 2.21 3.53
CA GLN A 228 -13.23 2.42 4.37
C GLN A 228 -13.85 1.10 4.84
N ALA A 229 -13.75 0.05 4.03
CA ALA A 229 -14.33 -1.26 4.34
C ALA A 229 -13.44 -2.11 5.25
N ILE A 230 -12.13 -2.15 5.00
CA ILE A 230 -11.20 -3.08 5.70
C ILE A 230 -10.03 -2.39 6.41
N GLY A 231 -9.92 -1.07 6.35
CA GLY A 231 -8.82 -0.29 6.89
C GLY A 231 -7.64 -0.11 5.92
N VAL A 232 -6.94 1.02 6.03
CA VAL A 232 -5.83 1.41 5.12
C VAL A 232 -4.73 0.34 5.07
N SER A 233 -4.31 -0.17 6.23
CA SER A 233 -3.24 -1.18 6.30
C SER A 233 -3.61 -2.45 5.53
N ALA A 234 -4.84 -2.94 5.70
CA ALA A 234 -5.32 -4.15 5.03
C ALA A 234 -5.51 -3.93 3.52
N ALA A 235 -6.06 -2.77 3.14
CA ALA A 235 -6.17 -2.39 1.74
C ALA A 235 -4.78 -2.31 1.08
N MET A 236 -3.82 -1.64 1.72
CA MET A 236 -2.46 -1.50 1.17
C MET A 236 -1.76 -2.84 1.04
N GLU A 237 -1.93 -3.76 1.99
CA GLU A 237 -1.39 -5.12 1.88
C GLU A 237 -1.91 -5.86 0.63
N CYS A 238 -3.18 -5.65 0.24
CA CYS A 238 -3.72 -6.22 -1.00
C CYS A 238 -2.97 -5.71 -2.23
N PHE A 239 -2.74 -4.40 -2.31
CA PHE A 239 -2.04 -3.75 -3.42
C PHE A 239 -0.54 -4.07 -3.42
N VAL A 240 0.11 -4.15 -2.26
CA VAL A 240 1.51 -4.59 -2.14
C VAL A 240 1.68 -6.01 -2.64
N ASN A 241 0.78 -6.92 -2.29
CA ASN A 241 0.81 -8.29 -2.81
C ASN A 241 0.52 -8.32 -4.32
N ALA A 242 -0.40 -7.49 -4.80
CA ALA A 242 -0.69 -7.35 -6.23
C ALA A 242 0.55 -6.94 -7.03
N ASN A 243 1.21 -5.86 -6.59
CA ASN A 243 2.44 -5.33 -7.16
C ASN A 243 3.56 -6.37 -7.16
N ARG A 244 3.76 -7.07 -6.04
CA ARG A 244 4.85 -8.05 -5.90
C ARG A 244 4.65 -9.35 -6.67
N LEU A 245 3.41 -9.83 -6.78
CA LEU A 245 3.15 -11.22 -7.18
C LEU A 245 2.40 -11.37 -8.51
N TYR A 246 1.67 -10.35 -8.96
CA TYR A 246 0.69 -10.52 -10.03
C TYR A 246 0.74 -9.46 -11.13
N TRP A 247 0.97 -8.20 -10.77
CA TRP A 247 1.11 -7.14 -11.76
C TRP A 247 2.38 -7.33 -12.58
N LYS A 248 2.36 -6.78 -13.79
CA LYS A 248 3.43 -6.83 -14.76
C LYS A 248 3.57 -5.46 -15.39
N GLU A 249 4.66 -5.27 -16.13
CA GLU A 249 5.00 -4.01 -16.78
C GLU A 249 3.83 -3.39 -17.59
N THR A 250 3.06 -4.20 -18.30
CA THR A 250 1.96 -3.75 -19.16
C THR A 250 0.56 -4.03 -18.59
N THR A 251 0.43 -4.15 -17.27
CA THR A 251 -0.85 -4.42 -16.61
C THR A 251 -1.89 -3.32 -16.94
N THR A 252 -3.03 -3.75 -17.50
CA THR A 252 -4.24 -2.94 -17.69
C THR A 252 -5.01 -2.80 -16.37
N PHE A 253 -5.99 -1.91 -16.30
CA PHE A 253 -6.87 -1.76 -15.15
C PHE A 253 -7.61 -3.06 -14.82
N GLU A 254 -8.14 -3.80 -15.79
CA GLU A 254 -8.82 -5.08 -15.53
C GLU A 254 -7.85 -6.12 -14.96
N ASN A 255 -6.67 -6.25 -15.58
CA ASN A 255 -5.65 -7.19 -15.10
C ASN A 255 -5.10 -6.78 -13.73
N GLY A 256 -5.03 -5.48 -13.46
CA GLY A 256 -4.62 -4.91 -12.19
C GLY A 256 -5.63 -5.26 -11.09
N ALA A 257 -6.93 -5.17 -11.40
CA ALA A 257 -8.01 -5.57 -10.49
C ALA A 257 -7.96 -7.07 -10.20
N CYS A 258 -7.79 -7.91 -11.23
CA CYS A 258 -7.60 -9.35 -11.05
C CYS A 258 -6.37 -9.67 -10.17
N GLY A 259 -5.26 -8.94 -10.36
CA GLY A 259 -4.05 -9.05 -9.52
C GLY A 259 -4.29 -8.62 -8.08
N THR A 260 -5.11 -7.59 -7.86
CA THR A 260 -5.45 -7.08 -6.52
C THR A 260 -6.34 -8.05 -5.76
N LEU A 261 -7.30 -8.70 -6.42
CA LEU A 261 -8.10 -9.78 -5.84
C LEU A 261 -7.24 -10.97 -5.43
N LYS A 262 -6.28 -11.36 -6.29
CA LYS A 262 -5.29 -12.37 -5.94
C LYS A 262 -4.47 -11.92 -4.73
N GLY A 263 -4.01 -10.67 -4.70
CA GLY A 263 -3.30 -10.09 -3.56
C GLY A 263 -4.11 -10.13 -2.26
N ALA A 264 -5.40 -9.84 -2.34
CA ALA A 264 -6.34 -9.92 -1.22
C ALA A 264 -6.57 -11.36 -0.74
N TYR A 265 -6.70 -12.31 -1.66
CA TYR A 265 -6.77 -13.74 -1.34
C TYR A 265 -5.53 -14.22 -0.58
N GLU A 266 -4.33 -13.85 -1.06
CA GLU A 266 -3.08 -14.21 -0.39
C GLU A 266 -2.97 -13.55 0.99
N ALA A 267 -3.44 -12.30 1.11
CA ALA A 267 -3.53 -11.62 2.40
C ALA A 267 -4.71 -12.11 3.29
N GLY A 268 -5.54 -13.04 2.81
CA GLY A 268 -6.66 -13.59 3.58
C GLY A 268 -7.78 -12.60 3.87
N TYR A 269 -8.05 -11.73 2.91
CA TYR A 269 -9.17 -10.77 2.92
C TYR A 269 -10.31 -11.24 2.00
N ASP A 270 -11.51 -10.74 2.30
CA ASP A 270 -12.72 -11.04 1.53
C ASP A 270 -12.61 -10.38 0.14
N MET A 271 -12.48 -11.22 -0.88
CA MET A 271 -12.35 -10.76 -2.26
C MET A 271 -13.62 -10.10 -2.79
N GLU A 272 -14.81 -10.39 -2.24
CA GLU A 272 -16.05 -9.77 -2.71
C GLU A 272 -16.06 -8.27 -2.39
N VAL A 273 -15.51 -7.88 -1.24
CA VAL A 273 -15.38 -6.45 -0.87
C VAL A 273 -14.45 -5.73 -1.85
N VAL A 274 -13.32 -6.36 -2.23
CA VAL A 274 -12.40 -5.82 -3.22
C VAL A 274 -13.08 -5.72 -4.59
N ALA A 275 -13.83 -6.76 -4.97
CA ALA A 275 -14.58 -6.81 -6.21
C ALA A 275 -15.59 -5.68 -6.32
N GLU A 276 -16.36 -5.43 -5.26
CA GLU A 276 -17.34 -4.36 -5.18
C GLU A 276 -16.67 -2.98 -5.35
N CYS A 277 -15.53 -2.74 -4.72
CA CYS A 277 -14.77 -1.50 -4.86
C CYS A 277 -14.36 -1.23 -6.33
N PHE A 278 -13.93 -2.26 -7.06
CA PHE A 278 -13.60 -2.14 -8.48
C PHE A 278 -14.85 -1.90 -9.37
N ARG A 279 -16.01 -2.45 -9.00
CA ARG A 279 -17.27 -2.20 -9.72
C ARG A 279 -17.67 -0.72 -9.69
N PHE A 280 -17.40 0.00 -8.59
CA PHE A 280 -17.69 1.43 -8.47
C PHE A 280 -16.97 2.29 -9.51
N VAL A 281 -15.77 1.86 -9.94
CA VAL A 281 -14.96 2.57 -10.94
C VAL A 281 -15.09 1.98 -12.34
N GLY A 282 -16.05 1.06 -12.53
CA GLY A 282 -16.41 0.50 -13.85
C GLY A 282 -15.68 -0.78 -14.24
N ILE A 283 -14.93 -1.41 -13.33
CA ILE A 283 -14.19 -2.65 -13.63
C ILE A 283 -15.02 -3.84 -13.15
N THR A 284 -15.47 -4.67 -14.09
CA THR A 284 -16.18 -5.93 -13.78
C THR A 284 -15.24 -7.12 -13.91
N LEU A 285 -15.37 -8.09 -13.00
CA LEU A 285 -14.40 -9.18 -12.86
C LEU A 285 -14.69 -10.42 -13.72
N PHE A 286 -15.58 -10.33 -14.71
CA PHE A 286 -15.88 -11.43 -15.62
C PHE A 286 -14.64 -11.95 -16.36
N GLU A 287 -13.64 -11.09 -16.53
CA GLU A 287 -12.38 -11.44 -17.17
C GLU A 287 -11.39 -12.16 -16.24
N CYS A 288 -11.60 -12.10 -14.92
CA CYS A 288 -10.77 -12.79 -13.92
C CYS A 288 -11.20 -14.27 -13.76
N LYS A 289 -11.27 -15.02 -14.87
CA LYS A 289 -11.90 -16.36 -14.97
C LYS A 289 -11.48 -17.33 -13.88
N ASP A 290 -10.19 -17.38 -13.52
CA ASP A 290 -9.66 -18.34 -12.54
C ASP A 290 -9.98 -17.99 -11.08
N ILE A 291 -10.16 -16.71 -10.76
CA ILE A 291 -10.39 -16.27 -9.37
C ILE A 291 -11.84 -15.91 -9.09
N SER A 292 -12.65 -15.60 -10.11
CA SER A 292 -14.08 -15.29 -9.95
C SER A 292 -14.85 -16.39 -9.18
N GLN A 293 -14.44 -17.65 -9.34
CA GLN A 293 -14.99 -18.79 -8.59
C GLN A 293 -14.53 -18.85 -7.13
N LEU A 294 -13.35 -18.29 -6.83
CA LEU A 294 -12.80 -18.19 -5.47
C LEU A 294 -13.33 -16.95 -4.73
N VAL A 295 -13.63 -15.85 -5.44
CA VAL A 295 -14.30 -14.66 -4.84
C VAL A 295 -15.58 -15.05 -4.10
N THR A 296 -16.26 -16.09 -4.60
CA THR A 296 -17.50 -16.63 -4.06
C THR A 296 -17.32 -17.98 -3.37
N SER A 297 -16.08 -18.47 -3.17
CA SER A 297 -15.87 -19.83 -2.66
C SER A 297 -16.22 -19.93 -1.19
N GLU A 298 -17.43 -20.40 -0.95
CA GLU A 298 -17.82 -21.00 0.31
C GLU A 298 -16.94 -22.24 0.56
N LEU A 299 -16.60 -22.51 1.82
CA LEU A 299 -16.14 -23.84 2.21
C LEU A 299 -17.41 -24.68 2.47
N PRO A 300 -17.86 -25.50 1.51
CA PRO A 300 -19.12 -26.20 1.63
C PRO A 300 -18.96 -27.38 2.58
N GLU A 301 -20.03 -27.74 3.28
CA GLU A 301 -20.05 -28.97 4.07
C GLU A 301 -19.76 -30.18 3.19
N ASN A 302 -18.97 -31.14 3.71
CA ASN A 302 -18.63 -32.40 3.04
C ASN A 302 -17.90 -32.27 1.69
N VAL A 303 -17.41 -31.07 1.35
CA VAL A 303 -16.57 -30.86 0.17
C VAL A 303 -15.15 -30.57 0.62
N THR A 304 -14.24 -31.46 0.24
CA THR A 304 -12.81 -31.26 0.49
C THR A 304 -12.26 -30.25 -0.50
N GLN A 305 -11.91 -29.06 -0.01
CA GLN A 305 -11.10 -28.11 -0.76
C GLN A 305 -9.68 -28.67 -0.84
N THR A 306 -9.08 -28.64 -2.04
CA THR A 306 -7.76 -29.21 -2.30
C THR A 306 -6.86 -28.19 -2.99
N ARG A 307 -5.55 -28.49 -3.05
CA ARG A 307 -4.55 -27.66 -3.75
C ARG A 307 -4.39 -26.25 -3.15
N MET A 308 -4.80 -26.06 -1.90
CA MET A 308 -4.54 -24.82 -1.21
C MET A 308 -3.04 -24.68 -0.97
N ARG A 309 -2.55 -23.44 -1.07
CA ARG A 309 -1.21 -23.08 -0.60
C ARG A 309 -1.40 -22.19 0.60
N VAL A 310 -0.69 -22.52 1.68
CA VAL A 310 -0.74 -21.76 2.93
C VAL A 310 0.69 -21.40 3.30
N SER A 311 0.96 -20.14 3.60
CA SER A 311 2.29 -19.63 3.96
C SER A 311 2.17 -18.34 4.75
N PRO A 312 3.27 -17.75 5.25
CA PRO A 312 3.20 -16.45 5.93
C PRO A 312 2.56 -15.35 5.08
N LEU A 313 2.70 -15.44 3.76
CA LEU A 313 2.16 -14.49 2.79
C LEU A 313 0.86 -14.98 2.13
N ARG A 314 0.42 -16.21 2.40
CA ARG A 314 -0.74 -16.83 1.75
C ARG A 314 -1.67 -17.41 2.79
N ASN A 315 -2.76 -16.72 3.07
CA ASN A 315 -3.66 -17.02 4.16
C ASN A 315 -5.10 -17.23 3.67
N PRO A 316 -5.41 -18.33 2.95
CA PRO A 316 -6.74 -18.53 2.37
C PRO A 316 -7.87 -18.28 3.37
N LEU A 317 -8.85 -17.49 2.93
CA LEU A 317 -10.05 -17.17 3.71
C LEU A 317 -11.27 -17.78 3.00
N PHE A 318 -12.08 -18.51 3.75
CA PHE A 318 -13.33 -19.08 3.25
C PHE A 318 -14.51 -18.54 4.04
N LYS A 319 -15.57 -18.16 3.32
CA LYS A 319 -16.88 -17.91 3.90
C LYS A 319 -17.57 -19.24 4.20
N ILE A 320 -18.26 -19.32 5.33
CA ILE A 320 -19.02 -20.48 5.74
C ILE A 320 -20.43 -20.02 6.08
N ASN A 321 -21.40 -20.40 5.26
CA ASN A 321 -22.81 -20.19 5.59
C ASN A 321 -23.25 -21.27 6.57
N VAL A 322 -23.74 -20.85 7.73
CA VAL A 322 -24.13 -21.78 8.80
C VAL A 322 -25.57 -22.24 8.55
N PRO A 323 -25.83 -23.55 8.34
CA PRO A 323 -27.18 -24.05 8.16
C PRO A 323 -28.03 -23.83 9.41
N HIS A 324 -29.34 -23.63 9.22
CA HIS A 324 -30.26 -23.42 10.33
C HIS A 324 -30.26 -24.62 11.29
N GLY A 325 -30.09 -24.35 12.59
CA GLY A 325 -30.10 -25.38 13.64
C GLY A 325 -28.76 -26.05 13.91
N VAL A 326 -27.72 -25.70 13.16
CA VAL A 326 -26.35 -26.14 13.42
C VAL A 326 -25.75 -25.32 14.57
N SER A 327 -25.01 -26.00 15.45
CA SER A 327 -24.41 -25.35 16.62
C SER A 327 -22.90 -25.41 16.63
N HIS A 328 -22.31 -26.37 15.93
CA HIS A 328 -20.88 -26.58 15.87
C HIS A 328 -20.41 -26.81 14.44
N LEU A 329 -19.15 -26.50 14.19
CA LEU A 329 -18.44 -26.98 13.03
C LEU A 329 -17.11 -27.63 13.43
N THR A 330 -16.59 -28.46 12.55
CA THR A 330 -15.20 -28.91 12.57
C THR A 330 -14.61 -28.74 11.18
N ILE A 331 -13.43 -28.14 11.12
CA ILE A 331 -12.61 -28.08 9.91
C ILE A 331 -11.43 -29.02 10.13
N THR A 332 -11.32 -30.01 9.25
CA THR A 332 -10.15 -30.89 9.21
C THR A 332 -9.19 -30.41 8.13
N VAL A 333 -7.88 -30.56 8.35
CA VAL A 333 -6.85 -30.15 7.39
C VAL A 333 -5.79 -31.24 7.24
N SER A 334 -5.20 -31.34 6.05
CA SER A 334 -4.22 -32.38 5.72
C SER A 334 -2.85 -32.20 6.35
N SER A 335 -2.56 -31.04 6.95
CA SER A 335 -1.27 -30.72 7.53
C SER A 335 -1.42 -30.19 8.95
N PRO A 336 -0.72 -30.76 9.96
CA PRO A 336 -0.76 -30.27 11.34
C PRO A 336 -0.08 -28.90 11.50
N ASP A 337 0.77 -28.50 10.55
CA ASP A 337 1.50 -27.22 10.59
C ASP A 337 0.67 -26.04 10.07
N VAL A 338 -0.57 -26.31 9.62
CA VAL A 338 -1.53 -25.27 9.23
C VAL A 338 -2.35 -24.88 10.46
N THR A 339 -2.34 -23.58 10.77
CA THR A 339 -3.22 -22.99 11.79
C THR A 339 -4.52 -22.54 11.14
N ILE A 340 -5.65 -22.91 11.74
CA ILE A 340 -6.98 -22.51 11.30
C ILE A 340 -7.55 -21.54 12.33
N PHE A 341 -8.17 -20.47 11.84
CA PHE A 341 -8.91 -19.49 12.64
C PHE A 341 -10.36 -19.48 12.16
N VAL A 342 -11.30 -19.71 13.06
CA VAL A 342 -12.74 -19.60 12.78
C VAL A 342 -13.27 -18.39 13.54
N GLY A 343 -13.92 -17.46 12.85
CA GLY A 343 -14.37 -16.19 13.43
C GLY A 343 -15.70 -15.69 12.86
N PRO A 344 -16.36 -14.75 13.56
CA PRO A 344 -17.63 -14.17 13.09
C PRO A 344 -17.42 -13.10 12.00
N SER A 345 -16.16 -12.74 11.73
CA SER A 345 -15.78 -11.69 10.78
C SER A 345 -14.56 -12.14 9.99
N HIS A 346 -14.46 -11.66 8.76
CA HIS A 346 -13.27 -11.79 7.91
C HIS A 346 -12.11 -10.92 8.39
N SER A 347 -12.32 -9.98 9.32
CA SER A 347 -11.28 -9.08 9.82
C SER A 347 -10.22 -9.83 10.64
N ARG A 348 -8.93 -9.49 10.44
CA ARG A 348 -7.82 -9.99 11.26
C ARG A 348 -7.86 -9.46 12.70
N ALA A 349 -8.49 -8.31 12.93
CA ALA A 349 -8.61 -7.71 14.26
C ALA A 349 -9.73 -8.35 15.11
N ALA A 350 -10.64 -9.10 14.49
CA ALA A 350 -11.71 -9.78 15.21
C ALA A 350 -11.16 -10.96 16.01
N LEU A 351 -11.62 -11.10 17.26
CA LEU A 351 -11.29 -12.26 18.08
C LEU A 351 -11.92 -13.52 17.45
N PRO A 352 -11.13 -14.60 17.25
CA PRO A 352 -11.66 -15.85 16.71
C PRO A 352 -12.57 -16.55 17.73
N LEU A 353 -13.57 -17.26 17.23
CA LEU A 353 -14.38 -18.21 18.00
C LEU A 353 -13.54 -19.43 18.40
N ALA A 354 -12.67 -19.88 17.49
CA ALA A 354 -11.69 -20.93 17.74
C ALA A 354 -10.45 -20.72 16.86
N ALA A 355 -9.28 -21.09 17.38
CA ALA A 355 -8.05 -21.12 16.61
C ALA A 355 -7.14 -22.25 17.08
N GLY A 356 -6.44 -22.91 16.15
CA GLY A 356 -5.55 -24.01 16.49
C GLY A 356 -4.81 -24.59 15.28
N ALA A 357 -3.71 -25.28 15.55
CA ALA A 357 -2.94 -26.01 14.55
C ALA A 357 -3.60 -27.37 14.24
N GLY A 358 -3.68 -27.73 12.96
CA GLY A 358 -4.39 -28.91 12.50
C GLY A 358 -5.91 -28.72 12.55
N ASN A 359 -6.63 -29.76 12.99
CA ASN A 359 -8.09 -29.74 12.98
C ASN A 359 -8.63 -28.77 14.06
N VAL A 360 -9.64 -27.99 13.70
CA VAL A 360 -10.27 -27.00 14.61
C VAL A 360 -11.78 -27.20 14.66
N SER A 361 -12.34 -27.18 15.86
CA SER A 361 -13.78 -27.18 16.10
C SER A 361 -14.20 -25.86 16.76
N ALA A 362 -15.37 -25.36 16.40
CA ALA A 362 -15.89 -24.08 16.90
C ALA A 362 -17.39 -24.17 17.19
N GLU A 363 -17.84 -23.47 18.24
CA GLU A 363 -19.25 -23.17 18.49
C GLU A 363 -19.69 -21.98 17.63
N ILE A 364 -20.80 -22.12 16.89
CA ILE A 364 -21.25 -21.16 15.87
C ILE A 364 -22.75 -20.84 15.90
N TRP A 365 -23.49 -21.36 16.89
CA TRP A 365 -24.96 -21.31 16.96
C TRP A 365 -25.59 -19.91 16.90
N GLN A 366 -24.82 -18.84 17.15
CA GLN A 366 -25.29 -17.45 17.09
C GLN A 366 -25.14 -16.79 15.70
N PHE A 367 -24.49 -17.46 14.75
CA PHE A 367 -24.05 -16.82 13.51
C PHE A 367 -24.70 -17.48 12.29
N ALA A 368 -25.26 -16.67 11.41
CA ALA A 368 -25.70 -17.12 10.08
C ALA A 368 -24.52 -17.32 9.12
N THR A 369 -23.38 -16.68 9.41
CA THR A 369 -22.16 -16.75 8.61
C THR A 369 -20.97 -16.66 9.54
N VAL A 370 -19.97 -17.51 9.30
CA VAL A 370 -18.64 -17.43 9.91
C VAL A 370 -17.58 -17.49 8.82
N TYR A 371 -16.34 -17.20 9.18
CA TYR A 371 -15.21 -17.19 8.28
C TYR A 371 -14.10 -18.08 8.82
N SER A 372 -13.42 -18.80 7.93
CA SER A 372 -12.26 -19.61 8.27
C SER A 372 -11.02 -19.12 7.54
N ARG A 373 -9.99 -18.71 8.27
CA ARG A 373 -8.67 -18.36 7.73
C ARG A 373 -7.66 -19.45 8.02
N PHE A 374 -6.81 -19.75 7.05
CA PHE A 374 -5.71 -20.70 7.18
C PHE A 374 -4.39 -19.93 7.17
N SER A 375 -3.44 -20.26 8.04
CA SER A 375 -2.09 -19.68 8.06
C SER A 375 -1.03 -20.74 8.35
N ALA A 376 0.22 -20.45 8.02
CA ALA A 376 1.36 -21.32 8.33
C ALA A 376 2.64 -20.48 8.42
N ASP A 377 3.58 -20.90 9.25
CA ASP A 377 4.88 -20.22 9.43
C ASP A 377 5.85 -20.46 8.26
N VAL A 378 5.57 -21.48 7.43
CA VAL A 378 6.33 -21.84 6.23
C VAL A 378 5.36 -22.12 5.08
N GLU A 379 5.84 -22.08 3.83
CA GLU A 379 5.00 -22.46 2.69
C GLU A 379 4.69 -23.97 2.69
N ILE A 380 3.40 -24.29 2.70
CA ILE A 380 2.87 -25.64 2.59
C ILE A 380 2.00 -25.68 1.33
N GLN A 381 2.37 -26.56 0.40
CA GLN A 381 1.63 -26.76 -0.85
C GLN A 381 0.67 -27.94 -0.74
N ASN A 382 -0.36 -27.92 -1.59
CA ASN A 382 -1.35 -28.98 -1.69
C ASN A 382 -2.10 -29.30 -0.39
N VAL A 383 -2.31 -28.27 0.44
CA VAL A 383 -3.16 -28.38 1.62
C VAL A 383 -4.59 -28.69 1.18
N SER A 384 -5.24 -29.61 1.89
CA SER A 384 -6.66 -29.87 1.74
C SER A 384 -7.39 -29.63 3.06
N ALA A 385 -8.62 -29.11 2.99
CA ALA A 385 -9.47 -28.94 4.16
C ALA A 385 -10.92 -29.33 3.88
N THR A 386 -11.59 -29.87 4.90
CA THR A 386 -12.98 -30.33 4.84
C THR A 386 -13.75 -29.79 6.02
N LEU A 387 -14.91 -29.19 5.74
CA LEU A 387 -15.86 -28.70 6.75
C LEU A 387 -16.94 -29.74 7.04
N LEU A 388 -17.26 -29.92 8.32
CA LEU A 388 -18.36 -30.73 8.83
C LEU A 388 -19.17 -29.90 9.83
N PHE A 389 -20.50 -29.97 9.76
CA PHE A 389 -21.41 -29.36 10.73
C PHE A 389 -21.98 -30.39 11.71
N TYR A 390 -22.31 -29.94 12.92
CA TYR A 390 -22.91 -30.76 13.98
C TYR A 390 -24.00 -30.04 14.78
#